data_AF-A0A2A2W2X2-F1
#
_entry.id   AF-A0A2A2W2X2-F1
#
_cell.length_a   1.000
_cell.length_b   1.000
_cell.length_c   1.000
_cell.angle_alpha   90.00
_cell.angle_beta   90.00
_cell.angle_gamma   90.00
#
_symmetry.space_group_name_H-M   'P 1'
#
loop_
_entity.id
_entity.type
_entity.pdbx_description
1 polymer ?
#
loop_
_entity_poly.entity_id
_entity_poly.type
_entity_poly.pdbx_seq_one_letter_code
_entity_poly.pdbx_strand_id
1 'polypeptide(L)'
;MGYGLFGRCSPTAGSDEPGGTAAEITLSGSVGRQGKNLRSDVKSIQQALNRVPLNAGRPNPLLVVDGLNGPKTERAIYLFQKHHFGAARADARVDPGHRTIAKLNELQPSAGMSAGGSGGGGGASVPGTSLFVPTSESDKDVMTRINSSVNRAERWALKAVIELLNAILYLEGKKGQKPSYDLVDRCFKIKSLPTEKQQIHAINKMIKIFNRYSRARRAVKPFVRSGGSCRNEKGHAIFAEAIPGGFHSAVEDRKRVKVCVKNMKGKDINFMTDAMVHELAHLVGPASGTEMIMHGGRKEAAYGLKALQLTHREAMISASNYAWLAWLARLPQAEWLTNTG
;
A
#
# COMPACT_ATOMS: atom_id res chain seq x y z
N MET A 1 11.79 -12.04 24.62
CA MET A 1 12.06 -10.61 24.37
C MET A 1 10.86 -10.05 23.62
N GLY A 2 10.01 -9.28 24.30
CA GLY A 2 8.77 -8.74 23.72
C GLY A 2 9.08 -7.55 22.80
N TYR A 3 8.51 -7.55 21.60
CA TYR A 3 8.77 -6.53 20.60
C TYR A 3 7.82 -5.34 20.86
N GLY A 4 8.28 -4.35 21.63
CA GLY A 4 7.61 -3.07 21.83
C GLY A 4 7.57 -2.23 20.55
N LEU A 5 6.73 -2.61 19.59
CA LEU A 5 6.67 -2.12 18.21
C LEU A 5 5.70 -0.93 18.04
N PHE A 6 5.89 0.22 18.70
CA PHE A 6 4.94 1.32 18.50
C PHE A 6 5.61 2.69 18.34
N GLY A 7 5.94 2.99 17.08
CA GLY A 7 6.27 4.35 16.64
C GLY A 7 5.02 5.24 16.68
N ARG A 8 5.15 6.46 17.18
CA ARG A 8 4.04 7.43 17.28
C ARG A 8 3.86 8.15 15.94
N CYS A 9 2.64 8.21 15.41
CA CYS A 9 2.34 9.03 14.23
C CYS A 9 1.76 10.39 14.65
N SER A 10 1.91 11.41 13.80
CA SER A 10 1.46 12.79 14.06
C SER A 10 0.28 13.14 13.18
N PRO A 11 -0.64 14.01 13.62
CA PRO A 11 -1.64 14.61 12.75
C PRO A 11 -1.10 15.89 12.09
N THR A 12 -1.00 15.97 10.75
CA THR A 12 -0.79 17.24 10.01
C THR A 12 -1.58 17.34 8.69
N ALA A 13 -1.99 18.56 8.35
CA ALA A 13 -2.71 18.95 7.12
C ALA A 13 -1.74 19.31 5.97
N GLY A 14 -2.06 18.94 4.70
CA GLY A 14 -1.11 18.97 3.55
C GLY A 14 -1.28 20.07 2.47
N SER A 15 -0.29 20.16 1.57
CA SER A 15 -0.26 20.92 0.28
C SER A 15 0.72 20.29 -0.76
N ASP A 16 0.46 20.49 -2.08
CA ASP A 16 0.83 19.71 -3.31
C ASP A 16 2.04 20.20 -4.18
N GLU A 17 2.58 19.34 -5.13
CA GLU A 17 3.08 19.59 -6.55
C GLU A 17 4.16 18.55 -7.13
N PRO A 18 4.42 18.39 -8.50
CA PRO A 18 4.97 17.17 -9.19
C PRO A 18 6.20 17.25 -10.21
N GLY A 19 6.77 16.10 -10.67
CA GLY A 19 7.43 15.84 -12.01
C GLY A 19 8.88 15.23 -12.17
N GLY A 20 9.13 14.20 -13.04
CA GLY A 20 10.49 13.71 -13.48
C GLY A 20 10.58 12.47 -14.47
N THR A 21 11.64 12.37 -15.31
CA THR A 21 11.84 11.67 -16.66
C THR A 21 12.49 10.24 -16.72
N ALA A 22 12.53 9.55 -17.89
CA ALA A 22 12.87 8.09 -18.07
C ALA A 22 13.97 7.71 -19.13
N ALA A 23 14.62 6.54 -18.96
CA ALA A 23 15.71 5.96 -19.80
C ALA A 23 15.29 4.69 -20.61
N GLU A 24 16.12 4.26 -21.59
CA GLU A 24 15.90 3.15 -22.54
C GLU A 24 15.86 1.75 -21.89
N ILE A 25 15.03 0.83 -22.42
CA ILE A 25 14.78 -0.50 -21.86
C ILE A 25 15.71 -1.54 -22.50
N THR A 26 16.49 -2.24 -21.67
CA THR A 26 17.34 -3.38 -22.05
C THR A 26 17.01 -4.59 -21.18
N LEU A 27 17.16 -5.82 -21.72
CA LEU A 27 16.93 -7.08 -21.00
C LEU A 27 18.20 -7.94 -20.94
N SER A 28 18.43 -8.59 -19.80
CA SER A 28 19.52 -9.57 -19.63
C SER A 28 19.15 -11.00 -20.05
N GLY A 29 17.85 -11.29 -20.18
CA GLY A 29 17.29 -12.57 -20.59
C GLY A 29 15.87 -12.42 -21.14
N SER A 30 15.37 -13.48 -21.79
CA SER A 30 14.03 -13.45 -22.40
C SER A 30 12.89 -13.47 -21.38
N VAL A 31 11.79 -12.79 -21.69
CA VAL A 31 10.62 -12.61 -20.82
C VAL A 31 9.35 -13.06 -21.54
N GLY A 32 8.44 -13.72 -20.83
CA GLY A 32 7.19 -14.23 -21.40
C GLY A 32 7.22 -15.75 -21.56
N ARG A 33 6.40 -16.26 -22.47
CA ARG A 33 6.21 -17.69 -22.69
C ARG A 33 7.54 -18.38 -22.95
N GLN A 34 7.87 -19.38 -22.13
CA GLN A 34 9.13 -20.14 -22.19
C GLN A 34 10.40 -19.26 -22.14
N GLY A 35 10.31 -18.04 -21.66
CA GLY A 35 11.45 -17.15 -21.44
C GLY A 35 12.23 -17.51 -20.17
N LYS A 36 13.45 -16.97 -20.02
CA LYS A 36 14.23 -17.08 -18.77
C LYS A 36 13.48 -16.47 -17.58
N ASN A 37 12.63 -15.47 -17.84
CA ASN A 37 11.75 -14.82 -16.86
C ASN A 37 12.50 -14.34 -15.61
N LEU A 38 13.71 -13.80 -15.82
CA LEU A 38 14.46 -13.14 -14.76
C LEU A 38 13.60 -12.01 -14.20
N ARG A 39 13.49 -11.97 -12.88
CA ARG A 39 12.52 -11.10 -12.19
C ARG A 39 12.71 -9.61 -12.53
N SER A 40 13.95 -9.17 -12.74
CA SER A 40 14.30 -7.81 -13.19
C SER A 40 13.76 -7.52 -14.58
N ASP A 41 14.03 -8.41 -15.54
CA ASP A 41 13.59 -8.27 -16.94
C ASP A 41 12.07 -8.30 -17.07
N VAL A 42 11.40 -9.18 -16.30
CA VAL A 42 9.93 -9.24 -16.26
C VAL A 42 9.35 -7.91 -15.77
N LYS A 43 9.97 -7.28 -14.76
CA LYS A 43 9.53 -5.95 -14.30
C LYS A 43 9.74 -4.88 -15.36
N SER A 44 10.89 -4.89 -16.04
CA SER A 44 11.16 -3.94 -17.14
C SER A 44 10.10 -4.03 -18.22
N ILE A 45 9.70 -5.24 -18.63
CA ILE A 45 8.64 -5.44 -19.63
C ILE A 45 7.26 -5.07 -19.11
N GLN A 46 6.90 -5.45 -17.87
CA GLN A 46 5.63 -5.05 -17.27
C GLN A 46 5.51 -3.51 -17.18
N GLN A 47 6.60 -2.81 -16.86
CA GLN A 47 6.66 -1.34 -16.85
C GLN A 47 6.55 -0.74 -18.24
N ALA A 48 7.31 -1.28 -19.20
CA ALA A 48 7.31 -0.86 -20.59
C ALA A 48 5.88 -0.90 -21.16
N LEU A 49 5.22 -2.05 -21.02
CA LEU A 49 3.87 -2.29 -21.52
C LEU A 49 2.85 -1.34 -20.89
N ASN A 50 3.00 -1.02 -19.61
CA ASN A 50 2.11 -0.08 -18.91
C ASN A 50 2.31 1.39 -19.35
N ARG A 51 3.48 1.72 -19.92
CA ARG A 51 3.80 3.08 -20.42
C ARG A 51 3.43 3.29 -21.89
N VAL A 52 3.19 2.22 -22.64
CA VAL A 52 2.68 2.29 -24.02
C VAL A 52 1.38 3.10 -24.04
N PRO A 53 1.13 3.97 -25.04
CA PRO A 53 -0.15 4.66 -25.20
C PRO A 53 -1.34 3.70 -25.31
N LEU A 54 -2.53 4.10 -24.84
CA LEU A 54 -3.70 3.19 -24.83
C LEU A 54 -4.07 2.69 -26.24
N ASN A 55 -3.97 3.57 -27.23
CA ASN A 55 -4.21 3.27 -28.65
C ASN A 55 -3.06 2.48 -29.32
N ALA A 56 -1.94 2.27 -28.64
CA ALA A 56 -0.76 1.58 -29.15
C ALA A 56 -0.54 0.20 -28.50
N GLY A 57 -1.58 -0.41 -27.91
CA GLY A 57 -1.51 -1.76 -27.36
C GLY A 57 -1.15 -1.85 -25.87
N ARG A 58 -1.43 -0.80 -25.08
CA ARG A 58 -1.31 -0.83 -23.61
C ARG A 58 -2.24 -1.90 -22.99
N PRO A 59 -1.80 -2.67 -21.98
CA PRO A 59 -2.68 -3.53 -21.22
C PRO A 59 -3.81 -2.75 -20.52
N ASN A 60 -5.04 -3.21 -20.66
CA ASN A 60 -6.20 -2.70 -19.93
C ASN A 60 -6.98 -3.88 -19.31
N PRO A 61 -6.97 -4.03 -17.97
CA PRO A 61 -6.31 -3.19 -16.97
C PRO A 61 -4.76 -3.30 -17.02
N LEU A 62 -4.07 -2.30 -16.44
CA LEU A 62 -2.60 -2.29 -16.36
C LEU A 62 -2.05 -3.52 -15.61
N LEU A 63 -0.85 -3.95 -15.99
CA LEU A 63 -0.15 -5.03 -15.30
C LEU A 63 0.34 -4.59 -13.93
N VAL A 64 0.31 -5.53 -12.98
CA VAL A 64 1.07 -5.39 -11.74
C VAL A 64 2.54 -5.62 -12.08
N VAL A 65 3.42 -4.69 -11.69
CA VAL A 65 4.87 -4.82 -11.88
C VAL A 65 5.47 -5.63 -10.72
N ASP A 66 5.18 -6.93 -10.68
CA ASP A 66 5.60 -7.86 -9.61
C ASP A 66 6.89 -8.65 -9.97
N GLY A 67 7.26 -8.64 -11.25
CA GLY A 67 8.35 -9.45 -11.81
C GLY A 67 8.00 -10.92 -11.97
N LEU A 68 6.71 -11.28 -11.89
CA LEU A 68 6.21 -12.62 -12.12
C LEU A 68 5.63 -12.72 -13.53
N ASN A 69 6.19 -13.61 -14.35
CA ASN A 69 5.59 -13.90 -15.65
C ASN A 69 4.41 -14.85 -15.49
N GLY A 70 3.25 -14.30 -15.12
CA GLY A 70 1.98 -15.02 -15.04
C GLY A 70 1.11 -14.86 -16.29
N PRO A 71 -0.07 -15.52 -16.36
CA PRO A 71 -0.94 -15.49 -17.53
C PRO A 71 -1.31 -14.08 -18.01
N LYS A 72 -1.40 -13.11 -17.09
CA LYS A 72 -1.69 -11.70 -17.41
C LYS A 72 -0.53 -11.03 -18.15
N THR A 73 0.71 -11.26 -17.72
CA THR A 73 1.90 -10.71 -18.37
C THR A 73 2.12 -11.33 -19.74
N GLU A 74 1.99 -12.66 -19.86
CA GLU A 74 2.06 -13.33 -21.18
C GLU A 74 0.97 -12.83 -22.12
N ARG A 75 -0.27 -12.69 -21.64
CA ARG A 75 -1.38 -12.18 -22.46
C ARG A 75 -1.12 -10.74 -22.92
N ALA A 76 -0.57 -9.90 -22.06
CA ALA A 76 -0.23 -8.52 -22.40
C ALA A 76 0.89 -8.45 -23.45
N ILE A 77 1.94 -9.28 -23.33
CA ILE A 77 3.01 -9.37 -24.35
C ILE A 77 2.41 -9.81 -25.69
N TYR A 78 1.58 -10.85 -25.69
CA TYR A 78 0.91 -11.34 -26.90
C TYR A 78 0.04 -10.26 -27.56
N LEU A 79 -0.79 -9.55 -26.78
CA LEU A 79 -1.67 -8.52 -27.33
C LEU A 79 -0.90 -7.33 -27.90
N PHE A 80 0.18 -6.92 -27.23
CA PHE A 80 1.09 -5.89 -27.73
C PHE A 80 1.73 -6.32 -29.06
N GLN A 81 2.29 -7.53 -29.13
CA GLN A 81 2.89 -8.05 -30.36
C GLN A 81 1.87 -8.21 -31.49
N LYS A 82 0.67 -8.71 -31.18
CA LYS A 82 -0.42 -8.85 -32.16
C LYS A 82 -0.80 -7.49 -32.75
N HIS A 83 -0.84 -6.45 -31.92
CA HIS A 83 -1.17 -5.09 -32.35
C HIS A 83 -0.12 -4.49 -33.29
N HIS A 84 1.17 -4.69 -33.01
CA HIS A 84 2.26 -4.08 -33.80
C HIS A 84 2.79 -4.93 -34.96
N PHE A 85 2.67 -6.26 -34.88
CA PHE A 85 3.30 -7.19 -35.82
C PHE A 85 2.33 -8.20 -36.46
N GLY A 86 1.06 -8.19 -36.05
CA GLY A 86 0.04 -9.14 -36.50
C GLY A 86 0.07 -10.48 -35.74
N ALA A 87 -1.04 -11.23 -35.82
CA ALA A 87 -1.23 -12.46 -35.05
C ALA A 87 -0.21 -13.56 -35.38
N ALA A 88 0.22 -13.66 -36.65
CA ALA A 88 1.22 -14.64 -37.10
C ALA A 88 2.61 -14.44 -36.47
N ARG A 89 2.85 -13.29 -35.82
CA ARG A 89 4.14 -12.91 -35.22
C ARG A 89 4.03 -12.62 -33.72
N ALA A 90 2.90 -12.99 -33.09
CA ALA A 90 2.65 -12.82 -31.67
C ALA A 90 2.84 -14.14 -30.92
N ASP A 91 4.01 -14.31 -30.29
CA ASP A 91 4.45 -15.54 -29.62
C ASP A 91 4.39 -15.46 -28.09
N ALA A 92 4.00 -14.30 -27.54
CA ALA A 92 3.98 -14.00 -26.11
C ALA A 92 5.38 -14.02 -25.45
N ARG A 93 6.45 -13.80 -26.22
CA ARG A 93 7.83 -13.81 -25.74
C ARG A 93 8.64 -12.59 -26.22
N VAL A 94 9.43 -12.01 -25.32
CA VAL A 94 10.30 -10.87 -25.58
C VAL A 94 11.75 -11.31 -25.40
N ASP A 95 12.53 -11.32 -26.49
CA ASP A 95 13.95 -11.64 -26.47
C ASP A 95 14.83 -10.37 -26.48
N PRO A 96 15.98 -10.36 -25.77
CA PRO A 96 16.94 -9.25 -25.77
C PRO A 96 17.37 -8.85 -27.19
N GLY A 97 17.37 -7.55 -27.51
CA GLY A 97 17.82 -7.03 -28.81
C GLY A 97 16.86 -7.26 -29.99
N HIS A 98 15.67 -7.82 -29.76
CA HIS A 98 14.72 -8.13 -30.84
C HIS A 98 13.61 -7.07 -30.99
N ARG A 99 12.82 -7.22 -32.07
CA ARG A 99 11.75 -6.31 -32.51
C ARG A 99 10.78 -5.83 -31.42
N THR A 100 10.43 -6.67 -30.45
CA THR A 100 9.48 -6.30 -29.40
C THR A 100 10.07 -5.28 -28.43
N ILE A 101 11.35 -5.38 -28.09
CA ILE A 101 12.05 -4.38 -27.26
C ILE A 101 12.22 -3.08 -28.04
N ALA A 102 12.68 -3.16 -29.30
CA ALA A 102 12.85 -1.98 -30.14
C ALA A 102 11.55 -1.15 -30.23
N LYS A 103 10.41 -1.83 -30.44
CA LYS A 103 9.10 -1.15 -30.47
C LYS A 103 8.66 -0.59 -29.12
N LEU A 104 8.97 -1.28 -28.02
CA LEU A 104 8.70 -0.75 -26.68
C LEU A 104 9.51 0.51 -26.40
N ASN A 105 10.80 0.55 -26.80
CA ASN A 105 11.67 1.72 -26.68
C ASN A 105 11.18 2.90 -27.53
N GLU A 106 10.79 2.66 -28.77
CA GLU A 106 10.19 3.69 -29.66
C GLU A 106 8.93 4.34 -29.03
N LEU A 107 8.13 3.53 -28.32
CA LEU A 107 6.90 3.97 -27.68
C LEU A 107 7.12 4.50 -26.25
N GLN A 108 8.35 4.51 -25.74
CA GLN A 108 8.65 5.20 -24.50
C GLN A 108 8.68 6.71 -24.78
N PRO A 109 8.17 7.54 -23.85
CA PRO A 109 8.30 8.99 -23.97
C PRO A 109 9.79 9.37 -23.99
N SER A 110 10.27 9.84 -25.13
CA SER A 110 11.65 10.27 -25.35
C SER A 110 11.93 11.57 -24.59
N ALA A 111 13.03 11.61 -23.84
CA ALA A 111 13.57 12.86 -23.32
C ALA A 111 14.26 13.62 -24.46
N GLY A 112 13.70 14.77 -24.84
CA GLY A 112 14.43 15.84 -25.52
C GLY A 112 14.63 15.71 -27.03
N MET A 113 13.64 16.17 -27.80
CA MET A 113 13.85 16.89 -29.06
C MET A 113 12.90 18.09 -29.08
N SER A 114 13.31 19.18 -28.40
CA SER A 114 12.79 20.51 -28.68
C SER A 114 13.96 21.38 -29.11
N ALA A 115 13.98 21.67 -30.41
CA ALA A 115 14.75 22.77 -30.95
C ALA A 115 14.04 24.11 -30.60
N GLY A 116 14.83 25.08 -30.13
CA GLY A 116 14.69 26.49 -30.49
C GLY A 116 13.83 27.42 -29.61
N GLY A 117 14.49 28.44 -29.04
CA GLY A 117 13.90 29.74 -28.63
C GLY A 117 13.70 29.89 -27.12
N SER A 118 14.67 30.38 -26.33
CA SER A 118 15.17 31.77 -26.17
C SER A 118 14.26 32.70 -25.32
N GLY A 119 14.86 33.28 -24.28
CA GLY A 119 14.32 34.29 -23.35
C GLY A 119 13.97 33.68 -21.98
N GLY A 120 14.43 34.13 -20.82
CA GLY A 120 15.10 35.36 -20.41
C GLY A 120 14.50 35.81 -19.06
N GLY A 121 15.35 36.02 -18.04
CA GLY A 121 14.97 36.52 -16.70
C GLY A 121 14.70 35.40 -15.68
N GLY A 122 15.35 35.30 -14.53
CA GLY A 122 15.83 36.36 -13.63
C GLY A 122 14.93 36.35 -12.39
N GLY A 123 15.36 35.74 -11.28
CA GLY A 123 14.59 35.80 -10.04
C GLY A 123 14.86 34.69 -9.03
N ALA A 124 15.71 35.02 -8.05
CA ALA A 124 15.65 34.63 -6.63
C ALA A 124 15.39 33.15 -6.24
N SER A 125 16.43 32.59 -5.65
CA SER A 125 16.47 31.44 -4.74
C SER A 125 15.32 31.41 -3.72
N VAL A 126 14.52 30.33 -3.76
CA VAL A 126 13.68 29.86 -2.64
C VAL A 126 13.82 28.32 -2.55
N PRO A 127 13.87 27.72 -1.34
CA PRO A 127 14.23 26.32 -1.13
C PRO A 127 13.02 25.37 -1.03
N GLY A 128 13.17 24.14 -1.54
CA GLY A 128 12.21 23.03 -1.40
C GLY A 128 11.30 22.88 -2.63
N THR A 129 11.38 21.80 -3.39
CA THR A 129 10.84 20.48 -3.01
C THR A 129 11.64 19.40 -3.74
N SER A 130 12.46 18.69 -2.98
CA SER A 130 13.15 17.50 -3.48
C SER A 130 12.12 16.40 -3.65
N LEU A 131 11.67 16.17 -4.90
CA LEU A 131 11.23 14.84 -5.30
C LEU A 131 12.38 13.90 -4.96
N PHE A 132 12.16 13.07 -3.96
CA PHE A 132 13.16 12.10 -3.54
C PHE A 132 13.31 11.07 -4.64
N VAL A 133 14.26 11.30 -5.54
CA VAL A 133 15.01 10.22 -6.15
C VAL A 133 15.83 9.63 -5.00
N PRO A 134 15.65 8.36 -4.61
CA PRO A 134 16.49 7.77 -3.60
C PRO A 134 17.95 7.90 -4.01
N THR A 135 18.67 8.80 -3.35
CA THR A 135 20.04 9.16 -3.73
C THR A 135 21.03 8.12 -3.23
N SER A 136 20.65 7.31 -2.23
CA SER A 136 21.44 6.19 -1.73
C SER A 136 20.77 4.85 -2.00
N GLU A 137 21.58 3.82 -2.27
CA GLU A 137 21.12 2.42 -2.35
C GLU A 137 20.37 1.98 -1.08
N SER A 138 20.76 2.52 0.08
CA SER A 138 20.09 2.23 1.35
C SER A 138 18.64 2.73 1.40
N ASP A 139 18.33 3.84 0.73
CA ASP A 139 16.96 4.38 0.68
C ASP A 139 16.11 3.63 -0.35
N LYS A 140 16.72 3.14 -1.44
CA LYS A 140 16.06 2.25 -2.42
C LYS A 140 15.62 0.93 -1.76
N ASP A 141 16.46 0.36 -0.89
CA ASP A 141 16.12 -0.83 -0.10
C ASP A 141 14.91 -0.55 0.82
N VAL A 142 14.95 0.52 1.61
CA VAL A 142 13.83 0.88 2.49
C VAL A 142 12.53 1.06 1.70
N MET A 143 12.58 1.70 0.53
CA MET A 143 11.41 1.86 -0.34
C MET A 143 10.88 0.54 -0.90
N THR A 144 11.77 -0.38 -1.27
CA THR A 144 11.41 -1.74 -1.70
C THR A 144 10.70 -2.50 -0.59
N ARG A 145 11.17 -2.33 0.66
CA ARG A 145 10.60 -2.96 1.85
C ARG A 145 9.28 -2.33 2.27
N ILE A 146 9.12 -1.01 2.13
CA ILE A 146 7.83 -0.32 2.30
C ILE A 146 6.81 -0.87 1.31
N ASN A 147 7.15 -0.95 0.02
CA ASN A 147 6.26 -1.52 -0.99
C ASN A 147 5.88 -2.99 -0.69
N SER A 148 6.85 -3.77 -0.23
CA SER A 148 6.61 -5.15 0.21
C SER A 148 5.67 -5.20 1.42
N SER A 149 5.79 -4.24 2.33
CA SER A 149 4.95 -4.11 3.53
C SER A 149 3.52 -3.72 3.19
N VAL A 150 3.30 -2.85 2.21
CA VAL A 150 1.94 -2.53 1.71
C VAL A 150 1.24 -3.79 1.17
N ASN A 151 1.96 -4.60 0.38
CA ASN A 151 1.41 -5.87 -0.12
C ASN A 151 1.14 -6.89 1.00
N ARG A 152 1.97 -6.90 2.05
CA ARG A 152 1.74 -7.74 3.23
C ARG A 152 0.53 -7.26 4.03
N ALA A 153 0.36 -5.94 4.17
CA ALA A 153 -0.77 -5.33 4.87
C ALA A 153 -2.10 -5.70 4.21
N GLU A 154 -2.17 -5.72 2.88
CA GLU A 154 -3.34 -6.22 2.15
C GLU A 154 -3.66 -7.69 2.49
N ARG A 155 -2.64 -8.56 2.56
CA ARG A 155 -2.83 -9.97 2.93
C ARG A 155 -3.29 -10.12 4.38
N TRP A 156 -2.74 -9.34 5.31
CA TRP A 156 -3.17 -9.34 6.71
C TRP A 156 -4.61 -8.85 6.85
N ALA A 157 -4.99 -7.81 6.10
CA ALA A 157 -6.37 -7.34 6.03
C ALA A 157 -7.33 -8.41 5.50
N LEU A 158 -6.95 -9.15 4.45
CA LEU A 158 -7.76 -10.26 3.94
C LEU A 158 -7.93 -11.39 4.98
N LYS A 159 -6.87 -11.71 5.74
CA LYS A 159 -6.96 -12.66 6.85
C LYS A 159 -7.90 -12.16 7.95
N ALA A 160 -7.81 -10.89 8.34
CA ALA A 160 -8.76 -10.29 9.27
C ALA A 160 -10.21 -10.38 8.77
N VAL A 161 -10.47 -10.12 7.49
CA VAL A 161 -11.82 -10.26 6.91
C VAL A 161 -12.34 -11.69 7.00
N ILE A 162 -11.50 -12.70 6.77
CA ILE A 162 -11.89 -14.11 6.94
C ILE A 162 -12.32 -14.37 8.38
N GLU A 163 -11.55 -13.91 9.36
CA GLU A 163 -11.90 -14.12 10.78
C GLU A 163 -13.14 -13.33 11.23
N LEU A 164 -13.34 -12.14 10.68
CA LEU A 164 -14.57 -11.37 10.89
C LEU A 164 -15.79 -12.11 10.34
N LEU A 165 -15.70 -12.73 9.16
CA LEU A 165 -16.77 -13.55 8.59
C LEU A 165 -17.03 -14.81 9.43
N ASN A 166 -15.98 -15.49 9.89
CA ASN A 166 -16.11 -16.65 10.79
C ASN A 166 -16.77 -16.27 12.13
N ALA A 167 -16.48 -15.08 12.66
CA ALA A 167 -17.12 -14.57 13.87
C ALA A 167 -18.61 -14.26 13.65
N ILE A 168 -19.01 -13.74 12.48
CA ILE A 168 -20.43 -13.59 12.11
C ILE A 168 -21.11 -14.95 12.06
N LEU A 169 -20.52 -15.93 11.37
CA LEU A 169 -21.09 -17.28 11.28
C LEU A 169 -21.27 -17.92 12.66
N TYR A 170 -20.36 -17.64 13.60
CA TYR A 170 -20.46 -18.14 14.97
C TYR A 170 -21.65 -17.49 15.71
N LEU A 171 -21.79 -16.17 15.60
CA LEU A 171 -22.90 -15.42 16.20
C LEU A 171 -24.26 -15.82 15.60
N GLU A 172 -24.30 -16.24 14.34
CA GLU A 172 -25.52 -16.72 13.70
C GLU A 172 -25.86 -18.19 14.06
N GLY A 173 -25.09 -18.85 14.94
CA GLY A 173 -25.26 -20.27 15.27
C GLY A 173 -24.96 -21.21 14.09
N LYS A 174 -24.24 -20.73 13.07
CA LYS A 174 -23.83 -21.50 11.89
C LYS A 174 -22.47 -22.15 12.13
N LYS A 175 -21.86 -22.72 11.07
CA LYS A 175 -20.52 -23.34 11.07
C LYS A 175 -19.36 -22.32 11.26
N GLY A 176 -19.54 -21.30 12.10
CA GLY A 176 -18.47 -20.37 12.48
C GLY A 176 -17.56 -20.95 13.55
N GLN A 177 -16.47 -20.24 13.82
CA GLN A 177 -15.44 -20.67 14.77
C GLN A 177 -15.43 -19.75 15.99
N LYS A 178 -15.70 -20.31 17.19
CA LYS A 178 -15.56 -19.58 18.46
C LYS A 178 -14.21 -18.87 18.61
N PRO A 179 -13.07 -19.47 18.22
CA PRO A 179 -11.76 -18.79 18.25
C PRO A 179 -11.71 -17.48 17.44
N SER A 180 -12.36 -17.42 16.28
CA SER A 180 -12.44 -16.19 15.48
C SER A 180 -13.28 -15.12 16.20
N TYR A 181 -14.38 -15.51 16.84
CA TYR A 181 -15.16 -14.62 17.69
C TYR A 181 -14.33 -14.08 18.86
N ASP A 182 -13.61 -14.96 19.58
CA ASP A 182 -12.76 -14.58 20.71
C ASP A 182 -11.63 -13.63 20.28
N LEU A 183 -11.06 -13.83 19.08
CA LEU A 183 -10.06 -12.91 18.49
C LEU A 183 -10.65 -11.51 18.25
N VAL A 184 -11.82 -11.44 17.62
CA VAL A 184 -12.47 -10.15 17.35
C VAL A 184 -12.85 -9.46 18.67
N ASP A 185 -13.34 -10.22 19.65
CA ASP A 185 -13.63 -9.69 20.98
C ASP A 185 -12.37 -9.19 21.71
N ARG A 186 -11.25 -9.92 21.61
CA ARG A 186 -9.97 -9.48 22.17
C ARG A 186 -9.58 -8.09 21.65
N CYS A 187 -9.70 -7.88 20.35
CA CYS A 187 -9.32 -6.63 19.68
C CYS A 187 -10.36 -5.52 19.82
N PHE A 188 -11.66 -5.81 19.82
CA PHE A 188 -12.71 -4.79 19.68
C PHE A 188 -13.77 -4.81 20.78
N LYS A 189 -13.65 -5.68 21.78
CA LYS A 189 -14.58 -5.81 22.92
C LYS A 189 -16.05 -5.98 22.48
N ILE A 190 -16.30 -6.69 21.38
CA ILE A 190 -17.64 -6.83 20.82
C ILE A 190 -18.61 -7.52 21.79
N LYS A 191 -18.13 -8.38 22.69
CA LYS A 191 -18.95 -9.04 23.72
C LYS A 191 -19.56 -8.06 24.73
N SER A 192 -19.02 -6.84 24.84
CA SER A 192 -19.63 -5.80 25.67
C SER A 192 -20.89 -5.19 25.04
N LEU A 193 -21.23 -5.54 23.79
CA LEU A 193 -22.43 -5.06 23.13
C LEU A 193 -23.66 -5.90 23.57
N PRO A 194 -24.80 -5.27 23.88
CA PRO A 194 -25.99 -5.93 24.43
C PRO A 194 -26.57 -7.08 23.59
N THR A 195 -26.44 -7.03 22.27
CA THR A 195 -27.12 -7.97 21.36
C THR A 195 -26.20 -8.48 20.27
N GLU A 196 -26.42 -9.72 19.82
CA GLU A 196 -25.70 -10.30 18.68
C GLU A 196 -25.87 -9.46 17.41
N LYS A 197 -27.06 -8.88 17.19
CA LYS A 197 -27.32 -7.96 16.07
C LYS A 197 -26.36 -6.75 16.08
N GLN A 198 -26.10 -6.18 17.26
CA GLN A 198 -25.14 -5.08 17.40
C GLN A 198 -23.70 -5.57 17.21
N GLN A 199 -23.36 -6.77 17.69
CA GLN A 199 -22.04 -7.38 17.47
C GLN A 199 -21.78 -7.60 15.97
N ILE A 200 -22.72 -8.22 15.26
CA ILE A 200 -22.66 -8.42 13.80
C ILE A 200 -22.59 -7.08 13.07
N HIS A 201 -23.34 -6.06 13.51
CA HIS A 201 -23.27 -4.73 12.93
C HIS A 201 -21.87 -4.10 13.08
N ALA A 202 -21.25 -4.22 14.25
CA ALA A 202 -19.88 -3.75 14.49
C ALA A 202 -18.86 -4.49 13.61
N ILE A 203 -18.97 -5.82 13.52
CA ILE A 203 -18.11 -6.64 12.65
C ILE A 203 -18.25 -6.21 11.17
N ASN A 204 -19.47 -5.99 10.70
CA ASN A 204 -19.71 -5.50 9.34
C ASN A 204 -19.08 -4.14 9.05
N LYS A 205 -19.01 -3.24 10.05
CA LYS A 205 -18.25 -1.98 9.92
C LYS A 205 -16.76 -2.26 9.73
N MET A 206 -16.17 -3.18 10.50
CA MET A 206 -14.76 -3.55 10.36
C MET A 206 -14.46 -4.14 8.97
N ILE A 207 -15.32 -5.04 8.48
CA ILE A 207 -15.21 -5.64 7.13
C ILE A 207 -15.23 -4.54 6.06
N LYS A 208 -16.12 -3.54 6.16
CA LYS A 208 -16.17 -2.42 5.22
C LYS A 208 -14.86 -1.63 5.17
N ILE A 209 -14.17 -1.48 6.31
CA ILE A 209 -12.89 -0.78 6.41
C ILE A 209 -11.79 -1.61 5.73
N PHE A 210 -11.61 -2.88 6.12
CA PHE A 210 -10.58 -3.74 5.53
C PHE A 210 -10.78 -3.96 4.02
N ASN A 211 -12.01 -4.09 3.54
CA ASN A 211 -12.29 -4.25 2.10
C ASN A 211 -11.87 -3.04 1.26
N ARG A 212 -11.70 -1.85 1.87
CA ARG A 212 -11.18 -0.67 1.17
C ARG A 212 -9.67 -0.69 1.01
N TYR A 213 -8.93 -1.52 1.76
CA TYR A 213 -7.47 -1.55 1.70
C TYR A 213 -6.95 -1.88 0.31
N SER A 214 -7.56 -2.86 -0.36
CA SER A 214 -7.19 -3.26 -1.74
C SER A 214 -7.37 -2.11 -2.74
N ARG A 215 -8.39 -1.26 -2.54
CA ARG A 215 -8.63 -0.05 -3.35
C ARG A 215 -7.65 1.06 -3.00
N ALA A 216 -7.41 1.27 -1.71
CA ALA A 216 -6.48 2.26 -1.20
C ALA A 216 -5.02 1.94 -1.55
N ARG A 217 -4.66 0.67 -1.76
CA ARG A 217 -3.35 0.26 -2.30
C ARG A 217 -2.98 1.01 -3.59
N ARG A 218 -3.96 1.30 -4.45
CA ARG A 218 -3.74 2.08 -5.67
C ARG A 218 -3.40 3.55 -5.39
N ALA A 219 -3.82 4.06 -4.23
CA ALA A 219 -3.56 5.40 -3.73
C ALA A 219 -2.29 5.49 -2.87
N VAL A 220 -1.86 4.38 -2.23
CA VAL A 220 -0.53 4.21 -1.60
C VAL A 220 0.53 3.96 -2.68
N LYS A 221 0.72 4.93 -3.58
CA LYS A 221 2.04 5.12 -4.19
C LYS A 221 2.91 5.68 -3.06
N PRO A 222 4.05 5.06 -2.70
CA PRO A 222 4.84 5.54 -1.58
C PRO A 222 5.36 6.94 -1.93
N PHE A 223 4.67 7.97 -1.44
CA PHE A 223 5.15 9.32 -1.50
C PHE A 223 6.10 9.49 -0.32
N VAL A 224 7.39 9.49 -0.64
CA VAL A 224 8.45 9.81 0.30
C VAL A 224 8.40 11.29 0.54
N ARG A 225 8.12 11.69 1.78
CA ARG A 225 8.38 13.07 2.18
C ARG A 225 9.90 13.22 2.28
N SER A 226 10.51 13.89 1.29
CA SER A 226 11.88 14.40 1.39
C SER A 226 11.79 15.88 1.77
N GLY A 227 12.35 16.20 2.93
CA GLY A 227 12.29 17.53 3.52
C GLY A 227 11.16 17.68 4.55
N GLY A 228 11.51 18.26 5.69
CA GLY A 228 10.65 18.43 6.85
C GLY A 228 11.05 17.54 8.03
N SER A 229 10.65 17.97 9.22
CA SER A 229 10.83 17.21 10.46
C SER A 229 10.10 15.86 10.37
N CYS A 230 10.81 14.73 10.43
CA CYS A 230 10.20 13.42 10.73
C CYS A 230 9.88 13.28 12.23
N ARG A 231 9.52 14.39 12.86
CA ARG A 231 9.08 14.49 14.24
C ARG A 231 7.81 15.33 14.27
N ASN A 232 6.91 14.98 15.17
CA ASN A 232 5.75 15.83 15.46
C ASN A 232 6.13 17.09 16.24
N GLU A 233 5.16 17.96 16.50
CA GLU A 233 5.32 19.18 17.29
C GLU A 233 5.89 18.91 18.71
N LYS A 234 5.68 17.69 19.22
CA LYS A 234 6.23 17.23 20.51
C LYS A 234 7.59 16.53 20.38
N GLY A 235 8.22 16.57 19.21
CA GLY A 235 9.51 15.95 18.96
C GLY A 235 9.50 14.43 18.78
N HIS A 236 8.35 13.75 18.77
CA HIS A 236 8.30 12.29 18.59
C HIS A 236 8.48 11.88 17.12
N ALA A 237 9.26 10.83 16.89
CA ALA A 237 9.54 10.29 15.55
C ALA A 237 8.28 9.79 14.84
N ILE A 238 8.00 10.30 13.64
CA ILE A 238 6.91 9.90 12.75
C ILE A 238 7.44 8.87 11.75
N PHE A 239 6.80 7.70 11.67
CA PHE A 239 7.21 6.65 10.73
C PHE A 239 6.40 6.69 9.44
N ALA A 240 5.10 6.84 9.56
CA ALA A 240 4.17 7.05 8.46
C ALA A 240 3.01 7.95 8.93
N GLU A 241 2.23 8.45 7.99
CA GLU A 241 1.11 9.34 8.27
C GLU A 241 0.09 9.26 7.13
N ALA A 242 -1.18 9.10 7.47
CA ALA A 242 -2.30 9.28 6.57
C ALA A 242 -3.32 10.25 7.17
N ILE A 243 -4.01 10.98 6.30
CA ILE A 243 -5.12 11.83 6.72
C ILE A 243 -6.34 10.93 6.98
N PRO A 244 -6.96 10.99 8.17
CA PRO A 244 -8.17 10.25 8.46
C PRO A 244 -9.27 10.48 7.42
N GLY A 245 -9.77 9.40 6.83
CA GLY A 245 -10.71 9.36 5.71
C GLY A 245 -10.27 10.10 4.45
N GLY A 246 -8.97 10.34 4.30
CA GLY A 246 -8.37 10.98 3.13
C GLY A 246 -8.70 10.25 1.82
N PHE A 247 -9.03 8.95 1.86
CA PHE A 247 -9.52 8.18 0.72
C PHE A 247 -10.81 8.74 0.09
N HIS A 248 -11.60 9.48 0.88
CA HIS A 248 -12.84 10.13 0.45
C HIS A 248 -12.63 11.58 0.01
N SER A 249 -11.41 12.12 0.12
CA SER A 249 -11.13 13.50 -0.25
C SER A 249 -11.15 13.69 -1.77
N ALA A 250 -11.56 14.87 -2.24
CA ALA A 250 -11.33 15.28 -3.62
C ALA A 250 -9.84 15.59 -3.89
N VAL A 251 -9.08 15.97 -2.85
CA VAL A 251 -7.67 16.37 -2.95
C VAL A 251 -6.78 15.12 -3.02
N GLU A 252 -6.01 14.99 -4.10
CA GLU A 252 -5.26 13.78 -4.40
C GLU A 252 -4.10 13.50 -3.42
N ASP A 253 -3.44 14.55 -2.88
CA ASP A 253 -2.42 14.36 -1.85
C ASP A 253 -2.99 13.79 -0.54
N ARG A 254 -4.26 14.08 -0.24
CA ARG A 254 -4.93 13.53 0.96
C ARG A 254 -5.26 12.04 0.85
N LYS A 255 -5.23 11.47 -0.36
CA LYS A 255 -5.51 10.03 -0.59
C LYS A 255 -4.29 9.14 -0.35
N ARG A 256 -3.24 9.62 0.32
CA ARG A 256 -1.93 8.96 0.38
C ARG A 256 -1.52 8.62 1.80
N VAL A 257 -0.70 7.57 1.90
CA VAL A 257 0.12 7.31 3.10
C VAL A 257 1.50 7.90 2.83
N LYS A 258 1.90 8.87 3.65
CA LYS A 258 3.22 9.50 3.63
C LYS A 258 4.14 8.69 4.54
N VAL A 259 5.35 8.39 4.09
CA VAL A 259 6.29 7.55 4.87
C VAL A 259 7.61 8.29 5.08
N CYS A 260 8.12 8.30 6.32
CA CYS A 260 9.45 8.81 6.62
C CYS A 260 10.49 7.69 6.45
N VAL A 261 11.19 7.70 5.32
CA VAL A 261 12.25 6.73 4.99
C VAL A 261 13.34 6.69 6.06
N LYS A 262 13.76 7.87 6.58
CA LYS A 262 14.78 7.98 7.63
C LYS A 262 14.41 7.19 8.89
N ASN A 263 13.18 7.31 9.36
CA ASN A 263 12.73 6.61 10.57
C ASN A 263 12.40 5.14 10.30
N MET A 264 11.98 4.80 9.07
CA MET A 264 11.77 3.41 8.66
C MET A 264 13.08 2.63 8.47
N LYS A 265 14.22 3.30 8.30
CA LYS A 265 15.53 2.66 8.18
C LYS A 265 15.83 1.81 9.42
N GLY A 266 16.25 0.57 9.19
CA GLY A 266 16.55 -0.40 10.26
C GLY A 266 15.34 -1.06 10.93
N LYS A 267 14.10 -0.64 10.63
CA LYS A 267 12.90 -1.35 11.11
C LYS A 267 12.67 -2.61 10.31
N ASP A 268 12.20 -3.68 10.94
CA ASP A 268 11.91 -4.94 10.24
C ASP A 268 10.62 -4.86 9.38
N ILE A 269 10.41 -5.87 8.54
CA ILE A 269 9.27 -5.92 7.62
C ILE A 269 7.92 -6.04 8.35
N ASN A 270 7.87 -6.64 9.54
CA ASN A 270 6.64 -6.76 10.31
C ASN A 270 6.26 -5.40 10.91
N PHE A 271 7.23 -4.65 11.45
CA PHE A 271 6.99 -3.27 11.89
C PHE A 271 6.46 -2.40 10.74
N MET A 272 7.11 -2.45 9.58
CA MET A 272 6.68 -1.68 8.42
C MET A 272 5.28 -2.11 7.95
N THR A 273 4.97 -3.42 8.00
CA THR A 273 3.64 -3.93 7.63
C THR A 273 2.57 -3.46 8.60
N ASP A 274 2.84 -3.51 9.90
CA ASP A 274 1.95 -3.04 10.95
C ASP A 274 1.64 -1.55 10.78
N ALA A 275 2.67 -0.73 10.58
CA ALA A 275 2.51 0.69 10.28
C ALA A 275 1.64 0.92 9.03
N MET A 276 1.78 0.12 7.97
CA MET A 276 0.93 0.25 6.78
C MET A 276 -0.53 -0.13 7.05
N VAL A 277 -0.80 -1.18 7.85
CA VAL A 277 -2.18 -1.51 8.26
C VAL A 277 -2.77 -0.35 9.07
N HIS A 278 -2.01 0.18 10.03
CA HIS A 278 -2.41 1.31 10.87
C HIS A 278 -2.79 2.54 10.02
N GLU A 279 -1.89 2.98 9.14
CA GLU A 279 -2.16 4.16 8.30
C GLU A 279 -3.28 3.94 7.27
N LEU A 280 -3.42 2.71 6.76
CA LEU A 280 -4.56 2.37 5.88
C LEU A 280 -5.89 2.45 6.63
N ALA A 281 -5.94 2.10 7.92
CA ALA A 281 -7.13 2.25 8.75
C ALA A 281 -7.56 3.72 8.86
N HIS A 282 -6.61 4.63 9.11
CA HIS A 282 -6.87 6.07 9.05
C HIS A 282 -7.39 6.47 7.68
N LEU A 283 -6.63 6.17 6.62
CA LEU A 283 -6.88 6.64 5.27
C LEU A 283 -8.28 6.29 4.76
N VAL A 284 -8.70 5.03 4.95
CA VAL A 284 -9.96 4.50 4.40
C VAL A 284 -11.14 4.57 5.35
N GLY A 285 -10.88 5.04 6.58
CA GLY A 285 -11.88 5.25 7.61
C GLY A 285 -12.90 6.34 7.25
N PRO A 286 -13.93 6.53 8.08
CA PRO A 286 -14.83 7.67 7.95
C PRO A 286 -14.05 9.00 7.96
N ALA A 287 -14.40 9.92 7.07
CA ALA A 287 -13.70 11.20 6.89
C ALA A 287 -14.02 12.27 7.95
N SER A 288 -15.08 12.06 8.74
CA SER A 288 -15.48 13.00 9.78
C SER A 288 -16.36 12.32 10.82
N GLY A 289 -16.62 13.06 11.90
CA GLY A 289 -17.56 12.68 12.93
C GLY A 289 -16.98 11.72 13.96
N THR A 290 -17.89 11.17 14.78
CA THR A 290 -17.53 10.38 15.97
C THR A 290 -16.96 9.00 15.67
N GLU A 291 -16.99 8.57 14.41
CA GLU A 291 -16.51 7.28 13.91
C GLU A 291 -15.18 7.38 13.15
N MET A 292 -14.61 8.59 13.04
CA MET A 292 -13.31 8.80 12.41
C MET A 292 -12.25 7.96 13.10
N ILE A 293 -11.47 7.20 12.33
CA ILE A 293 -10.42 6.33 12.87
C ILE A 293 -9.21 7.19 13.23
N MET A 294 -8.84 7.15 14.50
CA MET A 294 -7.79 7.93 15.16
C MET A 294 -6.79 7.00 15.86
N HIS A 295 -5.85 7.55 16.63
CA HIS A 295 -4.82 6.79 17.33
C HIS A 295 -5.31 6.09 18.63
N GLY A 296 -6.62 5.84 18.75
CA GLY A 296 -7.27 5.32 19.97
C GLY A 296 -7.57 6.41 21.00
N GLY A 297 -8.64 6.23 21.78
CA GLY A 297 -9.10 7.11 22.89
C GLY A 297 -9.37 8.57 22.50
N ARG A 298 -10.58 9.11 22.75
CA ARG A 298 -10.83 10.56 22.49
C ARG A 298 -9.93 11.49 23.32
N LYS A 299 -9.38 10.98 24.43
CA LYS A 299 -8.56 11.74 25.37
C LYS A 299 -7.05 11.49 25.17
N GLU A 300 -6.65 10.26 24.85
CA GLU A 300 -5.25 9.88 24.73
C GLU A 300 -5.03 8.78 23.68
N ALA A 301 -3.95 8.91 22.91
CA ALA A 301 -3.56 7.91 21.94
C ALA A 301 -3.18 6.58 22.62
N ALA A 302 -3.77 5.49 22.13
CA ALA A 302 -3.52 4.12 22.57
C ALA A 302 -2.81 3.31 21.48
N TYR A 303 -1.53 3.08 21.71
CA TYR A 303 -0.69 2.22 20.87
C TYR A 303 -0.32 0.93 21.60
N GLY A 304 -0.02 -0.11 20.84
CA GLY A 304 0.40 -1.40 21.37
C GLY A 304 -0.61 -2.03 22.31
N LEU A 305 -0.13 -2.62 23.40
CA LEU A 305 -1.00 -3.33 24.34
C LEU A 305 -2.09 -2.46 24.94
N LYS A 306 -1.88 -1.13 25.03
CA LYS A 306 -2.93 -0.20 25.45
C LYS A 306 -4.15 -0.22 24.52
N ALA A 307 -3.94 -0.47 23.22
CA ALA A 307 -5.03 -0.57 22.26
C ALA A 307 -5.97 -1.74 22.60
N LEU A 308 -5.43 -2.86 23.10
CA LEU A 308 -6.21 -4.02 23.53
C LEU A 308 -6.97 -3.80 24.86
N GLN A 309 -6.73 -2.68 25.54
CA GLN A 309 -7.43 -2.29 26.78
C GLN A 309 -8.56 -1.28 26.54
N LEU A 310 -8.71 -0.78 25.32
CA LEU A 310 -9.76 0.16 24.96
C LEU A 310 -11.16 -0.44 25.12
N THR A 311 -12.13 0.43 25.41
CA THR A 311 -13.56 0.07 25.34
C THR A 311 -13.96 -0.24 23.90
N HIS A 312 -15.11 -0.92 23.69
CA HIS A 312 -15.61 -1.20 22.33
C HIS A 312 -15.67 0.07 21.45
N ARG A 313 -16.23 1.15 21.99
CA ARG A 313 -16.39 2.43 21.27
C ARG A 313 -15.05 3.01 20.85
N GLU A 314 -14.06 2.97 21.74
CA GLU A 314 -12.72 3.50 21.46
C GLU A 314 -11.93 2.59 20.51
N ALA A 315 -12.06 1.27 20.65
CA ALA A 315 -11.42 0.31 19.77
C ALA A 315 -11.90 0.44 18.31
N MET A 316 -13.21 0.67 18.10
CA MET A 316 -13.79 0.87 16.76
C MET A 316 -13.20 2.07 16.00
N ILE A 317 -12.71 3.07 16.72
CA ILE A 317 -12.07 4.28 16.17
C ILE A 317 -10.56 4.29 16.36
N SER A 318 -9.95 3.15 16.67
CA SER A 318 -8.52 3.05 16.93
C SER A 318 -7.82 2.30 15.80
N ALA A 319 -6.99 3.00 15.02
CA ALA A 319 -6.18 2.39 13.97
C ALA A 319 -5.31 1.24 14.51
N SER A 320 -4.82 1.37 15.75
CA SER A 320 -4.05 0.34 16.44
C SER A 320 -4.83 -0.98 16.61
N ASN A 321 -6.16 -0.92 16.79
CA ASN A 321 -6.98 -2.12 16.96
C ASN A 321 -7.20 -2.86 15.63
N TYR A 322 -7.28 -2.13 14.51
CA TYR A 322 -7.27 -2.72 13.18
C TYR A 322 -5.91 -3.38 12.88
N ALA A 323 -4.80 -2.73 13.25
CA ALA A 323 -3.46 -3.30 13.17
C ALA A 323 -3.33 -4.60 13.98
N TRP A 324 -3.78 -4.60 15.24
CA TRP A 324 -3.80 -5.79 16.09
C TRP A 324 -4.58 -6.95 15.49
N LEU A 325 -5.80 -6.69 15.02
CA LEU A 325 -6.62 -7.75 14.42
C LEU A 325 -5.96 -8.34 13.17
N ALA A 326 -5.42 -7.50 12.28
CA ALA A 326 -4.73 -7.95 11.08
C ALA A 326 -3.45 -8.74 11.40
N TRP A 327 -2.71 -8.30 12.41
CA TRP A 327 -1.48 -8.96 12.86
C TRP A 327 -1.75 -10.29 13.57
N LEU A 328 -2.76 -10.38 14.43
CA LEU A 328 -3.10 -11.65 15.09
C LEU A 328 -3.69 -12.65 14.08
N ALA A 329 -4.55 -12.21 13.16
CA ALA A 329 -5.19 -13.08 12.17
C ALA A 329 -4.21 -13.77 11.19
N ARG A 330 -2.95 -13.30 11.11
CA ARG A 330 -1.89 -13.97 10.32
C ARG A 330 -1.12 -15.05 11.09
N LEU A 331 -1.29 -15.13 12.41
CA LEU A 331 -0.62 -16.09 13.28
C LEU A 331 -1.41 -17.40 13.37
N PRO A 332 -0.77 -18.51 13.79
CA PRO A 332 -1.50 -19.71 14.20
C PRO A 332 -2.55 -19.38 15.28
N GLN A 333 -3.70 -20.04 15.20
CA GLN A 333 -4.83 -19.79 16.10
C GLN A 333 -4.48 -19.94 17.59
N ALA A 334 -3.56 -20.85 17.93
CA ALA A 334 -3.09 -21.06 19.30
C ALA A 334 -2.42 -19.82 19.92
N GLU A 335 -1.95 -18.87 19.10
CA GLU A 335 -1.29 -17.65 19.55
C GLU A 335 -2.25 -16.46 19.70
N TRP A 336 -3.49 -16.55 19.20
CA TRP A 336 -4.39 -15.41 19.06
C TRP A 336 -4.80 -14.76 20.37
N LEU A 337 -4.76 -15.47 21.49
CA LEU A 337 -5.17 -14.96 22.80
C LEU A 337 -4.00 -14.67 23.75
N THR A 338 -2.84 -15.28 23.50
CA THR A 338 -1.67 -15.21 24.38
C THR A 338 -0.61 -14.25 23.85
N ASN A 339 -0.54 -14.04 22.54
CA ASN A 339 0.52 -13.23 21.95
C ASN A 339 0.32 -11.73 22.24
N THR A 340 1.35 -11.06 22.75
CA THR A 340 1.37 -9.66 23.18
C THR A 340 2.27 -8.76 22.34
N GLY A 341 2.79 -9.24 21.20
CA GLY A 341 3.66 -8.47 20.30
C GLY A 341 5.13 -8.86 20.41
#